data_AF-A0A178WQ58-F1
#
_entry.id   AF-A0A178WQ58-F1
#
_cell.length_a   1.000
_cell.length_b   1.000
_cell.length_c   1.000
_cell.angle_alpha   90.00
_cell.angle_beta   90.00
_cell.angle_gamma   90.00
#
_symmetry.space_group_name_H-M   'P 1'
#
loop_
_entity.id
_entity.type
_entity.pdbx_description
1 polymer ?
#
loop_
_entity_poly.entity_id
_entity_poly.type
_entity_poly.pdbx_seq_one_letter_code
_entity_poly.pdbx_strand_id
1 'polypeptide(L)'
;MKRNSINIHHVTSFSSSPFWCVFFLVLLCKTSTNALVKQPPNETTPAIIVFGDSIVDAGNNDDIMTTLARCNYPPYGIDFDGGIPTGRFCNGKVATDFIGKFHVAFSDVILIIFREFPQ
;
A
#
# COMPACT_ATOMS: atom_id res chain seq x y z
N MET A 1 4.83 33.78 -63.04
CA MET A 1 5.86 32.94 -62.40
C MET A 1 6.33 33.62 -61.11
N LYS A 2 5.86 33.15 -59.94
CA LYS A 2 6.53 33.28 -58.64
C LYS A 2 5.86 32.32 -57.66
N ARG A 3 6.56 31.23 -57.35
CA ARG A 3 6.21 30.29 -56.28
C ARG A 3 6.43 31.02 -54.95
N ASN A 4 5.38 31.21 -54.15
CA ASN A 4 5.55 31.55 -52.74
C ASN A 4 5.44 30.27 -51.93
N SER A 5 6.62 29.73 -51.63
CA SER A 5 6.85 28.64 -50.68
C SER A 5 6.57 29.16 -49.28
N ILE A 6 5.65 28.54 -48.55
CA ILE A 6 5.40 28.84 -47.13
C ILE A 6 6.05 27.70 -46.34
N ASN A 7 7.11 28.03 -45.61
CA ASN A 7 7.91 27.07 -44.85
C ASN A 7 7.12 26.53 -43.65
N ILE A 8 7.17 25.20 -43.51
CA ILE A 8 6.64 24.44 -42.38
C ILE A 8 7.51 24.76 -41.15
N HIS A 9 6.91 25.33 -40.11
CA HIS A 9 7.59 25.54 -38.84
C HIS A 9 7.73 24.20 -38.11
N HIS A 10 8.96 23.69 -38.11
CA HIS A 10 9.41 22.55 -37.34
C HIS A 10 9.26 22.86 -35.84
N VAL A 11 8.30 22.20 -35.17
CA VAL A 11 8.09 22.29 -33.72
C VAL A 11 9.18 21.44 -33.06
N THR A 12 10.33 22.05 -32.74
CA THR A 12 11.43 21.36 -32.06
C THR A 12 11.21 21.34 -30.55
N SER A 13 10.83 20.15 -30.07
CA SER A 13 11.27 19.47 -28.84
C SER A 13 11.46 20.29 -27.56
N PHE A 14 10.59 19.96 -26.59
CA PHE A 14 10.67 20.26 -25.16
C PHE A 14 12.10 20.06 -24.61
N SER A 15 12.79 21.14 -24.26
CA SER A 15 14.03 21.06 -23.48
C SER A 15 13.70 21.14 -22.00
N SER A 16 13.44 20.00 -21.37
CA SER A 16 13.42 19.90 -19.92
C SER A 16 14.85 20.04 -19.40
N SER A 17 15.14 21.24 -18.89
CA SER A 17 16.44 21.60 -18.32
C SER A 17 16.89 20.57 -17.26
N PRO A 18 18.12 20.01 -17.34
CA PRO A 18 18.58 18.93 -16.45
C PRO A 18 18.60 19.35 -14.97
N PHE A 19 18.61 20.66 -14.71
CA PHE A 19 18.54 21.24 -13.37
C PHE A 19 17.28 20.84 -12.61
N TRP A 20 16.13 20.75 -13.29
CA TRP A 20 14.88 20.31 -12.65
C TRP A 20 14.91 18.82 -12.32
N CYS A 21 15.47 17.99 -13.19
CA CYS A 21 15.63 16.56 -12.94
C CYS A 21 16.51 16.29 -11.71
N VAL A 22 17.64 17.00 -11.58
CA VAL A 22 18.55 16.87 -10.43
C VAL A 22 17.89 17.34 -9.14
N PHE A 23 17.14 18.45 -9.19
CA PHE A 23 16.40 18.96 -8.02
C PHE A 23 15.36 17.94 -7.50
N PHE A 24 14.57 17.34 -8.39
CA PHE A 24 13.62 16.28 -8.02
C PHE A 24 14.33 15.01 -7.52
N LEU A 25 15.48 14.64 -8.11
CA LEU A 25 16.26 13.48 -7.67
C LEU A 25 16.80 13.65 -6.24
N VAL A 26 17.27 14.86 -5.90
CA VAL A 26 17.74 15.19 -4.55
C VAL A 26 16.60 15.20 -3.53
N LEU A 27 15.40 15.64 -3.93
CA LEU A 27 14.20 15.55 -3.09
C LEU A 27 13.80 14.11 -2.81
N LEU A 28 13.84 13.23 -3.82
CA LEU A 28 13.57 11.79 -3.66
C LEU A 28 14.63 11.08 -2.81
N CYS A 29 15.89 11.53 -2.84
CA CYS A 29 16.97 10.92 -2.05
C CYS A 29 16.91 11.30 -0.55
N LYS A 30 16.18 12.36 -0.19
CA LYS A 30 16.02 12.82 1.19
C LYS A 30 14.83 12.22 1.94
N THR A 31 13.97 11.45 1.28
CA THR A 31 12.86 10.75 1.95
C THR A 31 13.40 9.49 2.64
N SER A 32 14.09 9.68 3.77
CA SER A 32 14.37 8.59 4.69
C SER A 32 13.06 8.22 5.37
N THR A 33 12.49 7.07 4.99
CA THR A 33 11.39 6.48 5.74
C THR A 33 11.97 5.81 6.98
N ASN A 34 11.50 6.23 8.16
CA ASN A 34 11.81 5.52 9.39
C ASN A 34 10.92 4.27 9.45
N ALA A 35 11.38 3.18 8.85
CA ALA A 35 10.80 1.86 9.06
C ALA A 35 11.90 0.84 9.34
N LEU A 36 12.80 1.16 10.28
CA LEU A 36 13.75 0.19 10.81
C LEU A 36 13.30 -0.22 12.21
N VAL A 37 12.53 -1.30 12.30
CA VAL A 37 12.32 -2.00 13.57
C VAL A 37 13.68 -2.63 13.94
N LYS A 38 14.42 -1.95 14.82
CA LYS A 38 15.71 -2.46 15.30
C LYS A 38 15.43 -3.60 16.29
N GLN A 39 15.45 -4.84 15.81
CA GLN A 39 15.36 -6.01 16.69
C GLN A 39 16.61 -6.14 17.56
N PRO A 40 16.46 -6.61 18.81
CA PRO A 40 17.59 -6.98 19.64
C PRO A 40 18.36 -8.15 18.98
N PRO A 41 19.70 -8.20 19.14
CA PRO A 41 20.50 -9.27 18.57
C PRO A 41 20.06 -10.63 19.15
N ASN A 42 19.89 -11.62 18.26
CA ASN A 42 19.39 -12.99 18.53
C ASN A 42 17.88 -13.16 18.78
N GLU A 43 17.03 -12.18 18.47
CA GLU A 43 15.59 -12.43 18.36
C GLU A 43 15.17 -12.62 16.90
N THR A 44 14.58 -13.78 16.60
CA THR A 44 13.76 -13.99 15.40
C THR A 44 12.32 -13.71 15.78
N THR A 45 11.71 -12.68 15.17
CA THR A 45 10.26 -12.48 15.29
C THR A 45 9.61 -13.22 14.12
N PRO A 46 8.74 -14.20 14.37
CA PRO A 46 7.95 -14.77 13.29
C PRO A 46 7.17 -13.67 12.60
N ALA A 47 7.17 -13.70 11.28
CA ALA A 47 6.39 -12.79 10.45
C ALA A 47 5.40 -13.60 9.64
N ILE A 48 4.18 -13.06 9.50
CA ILE A 48 3.17 -13.63 8.62
C ILE A 48 2.92 -12.63 7.51
N ILE A 49 3.12 -13.06 6.28
CA ILE A 49 2.80 -12.28 5.10
C ILE A 49 1.52 -12.88 4.53
N VAL A 50 0.44 -12.10 4.54
CA VAL A 50 -0.87 -12.53 4.02
C VAL A 50 -1.19 -11.76 2.75
N PHE A 51 -1.51 -12.49 1.68
CA PHE A 51 -2.07 -11.94 0.46
C PHE A 51 -3.51 -12.40 0.28
N GLY A 52 -4.37 -11.49 -0.16
CA GLY A 52 -5.77 -11.78 -0.47
C GLY A 52 -6.53 -10.50 -0.82
N ASP A 53 -7.85 -10.62 -0.80
CA ASP A 53 -8.83 -9.56 -1.02
C ASP A 53 -9.31 -8.95 0.32
N SER A 54 -10.50 -8.35 0.32
CA SER A 54 -11.13 -7.74 1.50
C SER A 54 -11.32 -8.70 2.69
N ILE A 55 -11.34 -10.02 2.48
CA ILE A 55 -11.53 -11.02 3.55
C ILE A 55 -10.37 -11.02 4.56
N VAL A 56 -9.19 -10.62 4.12
CA VAL A 56 -7.96 -10.59 4.93
C VAL A 56 -7.43 -9.18 5.17
N ASP A 57 -8.08 -8.18 4.61
CA ASP A 57 -7.67 -6.79 4.76
C ASP A 57 -7.93 -6.29 6.19
N ALA A 58 -6.85 -5.89 6.86
CA ALA A 58 -6.88 -5.36 8.21
C ALA A 58 -7.08 -3.83 8.26
N GLY A 59 -7.41 -3.18 7.14
CA GLY A 59 -7.58 -1.73 7.01
C GLY A 59 -6.56 -1.03 6.12
N ASN A 60 -5.82 -1.79 5.29
CA ASN A 60 -4.81 -1.24 4.38
C ASN A 60 -5.40 -0.22 3.40
N ASN A 61 -6.67 -0.37 3.05
CA ASN A 61 -7.35 0.54 2.12
C ASN A 61 -7.72 1.90 2.74
N ASP A 62 -7.75 2.04 4.06
CA ASP A 62 -8.20 3.28 4.71
C ASP A 62 -7.26 4.47 4.46
N ASP A 63 -5.95 4.20 4.30
CA ASP A 63 -4.93 5.20 4.01
C ASP A 63 -4.81 5.53 2.51
N ILE A 64 -5.51 4.79 1.64
CA ILE A 64 -5.45 4.99 0.19
C ILE A 64 -6.51 6.01 -0.23
N MET A 65 -6.09 7.25 -0.46
CA MET A 65 -6.97 8.38 -0.82
C MET A 65 -7.84 8.14 -2.07
N THR A 66 -7.39 7.31 -3.00
CA THR A 66 -8.05 7.07 -4.30
C THR A 66 -9.04 5.90 -4.29
N THR A 67 -9.04 5.04 -3.27
CA THR A 67 -9.97 3.91 -3.20
C THR A 67 -11.26 4.30 -2.50
N LEU A 68 -12.38 3.83 -3.05
CA LEU A 68 -13.70 3.87 -2.40
C LEU A 68 -13.94 2.64 -1.51
N ALA A 69 -13.11 1.60 -1.63
CA ALA A 69 -13.22 0.38 -0.84
C ALA A 69 -12.59 0.56 0.55
N ARG A 70 -13.14 1.48 1.35
CA ARG A 70 -12.76 1.69 2.75
C ARG A 70 -13.80 1.08 3.68
N CYS A 71 -13.42 0.78 4.91
CA CYS A 71 -14.33 0.22 5.92
C CYS A 71 -14.16 0.89 7.29
N ASN A 72 -13.69 2.15 7.31
CA ASN A 72 -13.60 2.98 8.50
C ASN A 72 -14.90 3.72 8.86
N TYR A 73 -16.07 3.15 8.55
CA TYR A 73 -17.37 3.76 8.81
C TYR A 73 -18.43 2.73 9.24
N PRO A 74 -19.51 3.14 9.91
CA PRO A 74 -20.60 2.22 10.29
C PRO A 74 -21.27 1.58 9.06
N PRO A 75 -21.65 0.29 9.08
CA PRO A 75 -21.80 -0.57 10.26
C PRO A 75 -20.55 -1.42 10.60
N TYR A 76 -19.39 -1.16 10.01
CA TYR A 76 -18.20 -1.97 10.27
C TYR A 76 -17.66 -1.76 11.69
N GLY A 77 -17.05 -2.80 12.25
CA GLY A 77 -16.44 -2.75 13.58
C GLY A 77 -17.38 -2.64 14.78
N ILE A 78 -18.68 -2.92 14.64
CA ILE A 78 -19.65 -2.90 15.76
C ILE A 78 -19.26 -3.87 16.89
N ASP A 79 -18.63 -5.00 16.56
CA ASP A 79 -18.20 -6.01 17.53
C ASP A 79 -16.79 -5.74 18.12
N PHE A 80 -16.12 -4.65 17.71
CA PHE A 80 -14.90 -4.17 18.37
C PHE A 80 -15.21 -3.37 19.64
N ASP A 81 -14.22 -3.28 20.53
CA ASP A 81 -14.33 -2.50 21.76
C ASP A 81 -14.70 -1.04 21.44
N GLY A 82 -15.91 -0.64 21.85
CA GLY A 82 -16.44 0.70 21.59
C GLY A 82 -17.13 0.88 20.23
N GLY A 83 -17.31 -0.17 19.44
CA GLY A 83 -17.97 -0.11 18.12
C GLY A 83 -17.20 0.72 17.09
N ILE A 84 -15.89 0.85 17.26
CA ILE A 84 -15.04 1.71 16.45
C ILE A 84 -14.61 0.93 15.19
N PRO A 85 -14.94 1.42 13.97
CA PRO A 85 -14.52 0.78 12.74
C PRO A 85 -12.99 0.88 12.59
N THR A 86 -12.35 -0.25 12.26
CA THR A 86 -10.88 -0.34 12.13
C THR A 86 -10.42 -0.50 10.69
N GLY A 87 -11.30 -0.34 9.70
CA GLY A 87 -10.96 -0.59 8.28
C GLY A 87 -11.09 -2.03 7.81
N ARG A 88 -11.45 -2.95 8.70
CA ARG A 88 -11.74 -4.35 8.36
C ARG A 88 -13.11 -4.45 7.69
N PHE A 89 -13.23 -5.26 6.64
CA PHE A 89 -14.49 -5.55 5.94
C PHE A 89 -15.41 -6.52 6.73
N CYS A 90 -15.45 -6.38 8.06
CA CYS A 90 -16.32 -7.15 8.93
C CYS A 90 -16.62 -6.39 10.23
N ASN A 91 -17.55 -6.92 11.03
CA ASN A 91 -17.92 -6.28 12.30
C ASN A 91 -16.87 -6.46 13.40
N GLY A 92 -15.91 -7.36 13.21
CA GLY A 92 -14.93 -7.73 14.23
C GLY A 92 -13.60 -8.20 13.63
N LYS A 93 -13.06 -9.31 14.14
CA LYS A 93 -11.75 -9.83 13.73
C LYS A 93 -11.83 -10.59 12.40
N VAL A 94 -10.84 -10.37 11.54
CA VAL A 94 -10.66 -11.13 10.30
C VAL A 94 -9.86 -12.41 10.56
N ALA A 95 -9.86 -13.37 9.62
CA ALA A 95 -9.17 -14.66 9.79
C ALA A 95 -7.68 -14.50 10.15
N THR A 96 -7.03 -13.46 9.61
CA THR A 96 -5.62 -13.14 9.88
C THR A 96 -5.35 -12.79 11.34
N ASP A 97 -6.30 -12.16 12.04
CA ASP A 97 -6.17 -11.84 13.46
C ASP A 97 -6.11 -13.09 14.34
N PHE A 98 -6.84 -14.14 13.96
CA PHE A 98 -6.80 -15.41 14.65
C PHE A 98 -5.48 -16.13 14.36
N ILE A 99 -5.05 -16.16 13.10
CA ILE A 99 -3.79 -16.78 12.69
C ILE A 99 -2.60 -16.12 13.42
N GLY A 100 -2.57 -14.79 13.51
CA GLY A 100 -1.55 -14.04 14.23
C GLY A 100 -1.51 -14.39 15.72
N LYS A 101 -2.67 -14.59 16.35
CA LYS A 101 -2.75 -15.03 17.76
C LYS A 101 -2.25 -16.46 17.97
N PHE A 102 -2.51 -17.37 17.03
CA PHE A 102 -2.03 -18.76 17.11
C PHE A 102 -0.55 -18.90 16.78
N HIS A 103 0.07 -17.91 16.12
CA HIS A 103 1.43 -17.96 15.60
C HIS A 103 2.57 -17.70 16.59
N VAL A 104 2.27 -17.56 17.89
CA VAL A 104 3.30 -17.50 18.95
C VAL A 104 4.19 -18.77 19.01
N ALA A 105 3.98 -19.76 18.11
CA ALA A 105 4.67 -21.04 18.07
C ALA A 105 5.70 -21.25 16.94
N PHE A 106 5.91 -20.29 16.02
CA PHE A 106 6.84 -20.49 14.89
C PHE A 106 8.02 -19.52 14.94
N SER A 107 9.18 -19.95 14.43
CA SER A 107 10.41 -19.14 14.35
C SER A 107 10.61 -18.47 12.98
N ASP A 108 9.78 -18.86 12.00
CA ASP A 108 10.00 -18.59 10.57
C ASP A 108 8.94 -17.66 9.96
N VAL A 109 9.23 -17.13 8.77
CA VAL A 109 8.29 -16.35 7.97
C VAL A 109 7.30 -17.27 7.27
N ILE A 110 6.01 -17.03 7.48
CA ILE A 110 4.93 -17.82 6.88
C ILE A 110 4.16 -16.98 5.87
N LEU A 111 4.07 -17.48 4.64
CA LEU A 111 3.32 -16.88 3.54
C LEU A 111 1.96 -17.57 3.43
N ILE A 112 0.87 -16.81 3.55
CA ILE A 112 -0.50 -17.32 3.44
C ILE A 112 -1.20 -16.59 2.30
N ILE A 113 -1.77 -17.35 1.36
CA ILE A 113 -2.53 -16.81 0.24
C ILE A 113 -3.98 -17.24 0.40
N PHE A 114 -4.87 -16.26 0.61
CA PHE A 114 -6.31 -16.47 0.56
C PHE A 114 -6.76 -16.28 -0.89
N ARG A 115 -7.44 -17.30 -1.42
CA ARG A 115 -8.09 -17.23 -2.73
C ARG A 115 -9.58 -17.24 -2.52
N GLU A 116 -10.26 -16.38 -3.26
CA GLU A 116 -11.71 -16.42 -3.36
C GLU A 116 -12.15 -17.76 -3.98
N PHE A 117 -13.11 -18.43 -3.33
CA PHE A 117 -13.65 -19.66 -3.85
C PHE A 117 -14.41 -19.37 -5.15
N PRO A 118 -14.22 -20.18 -6.21
CA PRO A 118 -15.06 -20.06 -7.39
C PRO A 118 -16.51 -20.31 -6.97
N GLN A 119 -17.38 -19.33 -7.22
CA GLN A 119 -18.82 -19.40 -6.98
C GLN A 119 -19.47 -20.44 -7.91
#